data_AF-A0A973SE10-F1
#
_entry.id   AF-A0A973SE10-F1
#
_cell.length_a   1.000
_cell.length_b   1.000
_cell.length_c   1.000
_cell.angle_alpha   90.00
_cell.angle_beta   90.00
_cell.angle_gamma   90.00
#
_symmetry.space_group_name_H-M   'P 1'
#
loop_
_entity.id
_entity.type
_entity.pdbx_description
1 polymer ?
#
loop_
_entity_poly.entity_id
_entity_poly.type
_entity_poly.pdbx_seq_one_letter_code
_entity_poly.pdbx_strand_id
1 'polypeptide(L)'
;MAYRSTLRGERFTFATLTELLAKANEEKSGDRLAGIAARDERERVAAKLALADVRLGEIVAEPVVADAVTDAVSAPADPERFAEISALTVGELREVVLHPGFAQRWAGGLAAAIPPEVAAACAKLMSNLDLMVAAAPLRRVTRCRGAMGEPGVLGVRIQPNHPTDSVQGIVLSALDGLAFGCGDAMIGVNPATESVPVVGAVLHALHTLIGELGVPTQACVLAHITTQLAALRAGAPIDLLFQSVAGTQDANTSFGITLDLLAEGRAAVLAHHAERPGDFTGTQVTYFETGQGSALSADTHHGVDQLTLEARAQAVARLFDPFLVNSVVGFIGPEYLADSVQIARAGLEDHFVGKLMGLPMGVDVCYTNHTGADQNSNDNLLMLLAAAGCTFVMGVPAGDDVMLNYQSTSYHDVAGVRRLLGLGPAPAFARWYDQAAAQWPTTVAEFADAVDGSSLRALIPGGVG
;
A
#
# COMPACT_ATOMS: atom_id res chain seq x y z
N MET A 1 -0.95 -0.51 33.03
CA MET A 1 -2.02 0.20 33.79
C MET A 1 -3.36 -0.42 33.41
N ALA A 2 -4.45 -0.34 34.19
CA ALA A 2 -5.74 -0.94 33.78
C ALA A 2 -6.69 0.13 33.24
N TYR A 3 -7.25 -0.11 32.05
CA TYR A 3 -8.16 0.81 31.36
C TYR A 3 -9.60 0.45 31.64
N ARG A 4 -10.49 1.45 31.77
CA ARG A 4 -11.84 1.23 32.30
C ARG A 4 -12.84 2.19 31.69
N SER A 5 -14.05 1.70 31.49
CA SER A 5 -15.23 2.51 31.17
C SER A 5 -16.46 1.95 31.88
N THR A 6 -17.52 2.75 31.96
CA THR A 6 -18.81 2.30 32.51
C THR A 6 -19.90 2.58 31.49
N LEU A 7 -20.56 1.53 31.04
CA LEU A 7 -21.62 1.60 30.04
C LEU A 7 -22.90 1.02 30.64
N ARG A 8 -23.95 1.86 30.75
CA ARG A 8 -25.26 1.48 31.30
C ARG A 8 -25.20 0.78 32.67
N GLY A 9 -24.26 1.19 33.53
CA GLY A 9 -24.09 0.66 34.89
C GLY A 9 -23.21 -0.60 34.99
N GLU A 10 -22.77 -1.18 33.87
CA GLU A 10 -21.77 -2.25 33.86
C GLU A 10 -20.37 -1.64 33.74
N ARG A 11 -19.45 -2.11 34.58
CA ARG A 11 -18.05 -1.66 34.57
C ARG A 11 -17.20 -2.63 33.74
N PHE A 12 -16.61 -2.13 32.67
CA PHE A 12 -15.66 -2.87 31.85
C PHE A 12 -14.24 -2.51 32.28
N THR A 13 -13.35 -3.50 32.32
CA THR A 13 -11.93 -3.33 32.63
C THR A 13 -11.10 -4.10 31.62
N PHE A 14 -10.10 -3.44 31.05
CA PHE A 14 -9.13 -3.98 30.11
C PHE A 14 -7.77 -3.94 30.78
N ALA A 15 -7.08 -5.09 30.81
CA ALA A 15 -5.90 -5.28 31.64
C ALA A 15 -4.64 -4.61 31.07
N THR A 16 -4.55 -4.49 29.74
CA THR A 16 -3.39 -3.97 29.01
C THR A 16 -3.81 -3.06 27.86
N LEU A 17 -2.90 -2.25 27.34
CA LEU A 17 -3.15 -1.44 26.15
C LEU A 17 -3.44 -2.32 24.94
N THR A 18 -2.71 -3.43 24.79
CA THR A 18 -2.91 -4.42 23.73
C THR A 18 -4.33 -4.97 23.72
N GLU A 19 -4.87 -5.38 24.88
CA GLU A 19 -6.25 -5.84 25.00
C GLU A 19 -7.26 -4.75 24.62
N LEU A 20 -7.01 -3.51 25.08
CA LEU A 20 -7.89 -2.38 24.79
C LEU A 20 -7.94 -2.06 23.29
N LEU A 21 -6.78 -1.99 22.64
CA LEU A 21 -6.67 -1.75 21.19
C LEU A 21 -7.35 -2.85 20.40
N ALA A 22 -7.18 -4.12 20.78
CA ALA A 22 -7.81 -5.24 20.10
C ALA A 22 -9.34 -5.19 20.21
N LYS A 23 -9.86 -5.01 21.43
CA LYS A 23 -11.32 -4.97 21.66
C LYS A 23 -11.99 -3.71 21.12
N ALA A 24 -11.23 -2.64 20.84
CA ALA A 24 -11.75 -1.42 20.22
C ALA A 24 -11.90 -1.49 18.69
N ASN A 25 -11.38 -2.53 18.03
CA ASN A 25 -11.59 -2.72 16.59
C ASN A 25 -13.08 -2.93 16.25
N GLU A 26 -13.46 -2.55 15.03
CA GLU A 26 -14.63 -3.16 14.41
C GLU A 26 -14.41 -4.65 14.19
N GLU A 27 -15.51 -5.38 14.02
CA GLU A 27 -15.44 -6.83 13.88
C GLU A 27 -14.55 -7.28 12.72
N LYS A 28 -13.58 -8.16 12.99
CA LYS A 28 -12.71 -8.80 11.98
C LYS A 28 -12.58 -10.28 12.29
N SER A 29 -12.65 -11.14 11.29
CA SER A 29 -12.47 -12.59 11.49
C SER A 29 -11.09 -12.95 12.03
N GLY A 30 -10.03 -12.26 11.62
CA GLY A 30 -8.68 -12.55 12.13
C GLY A 30 -8.54 -12.27 13.63
N ASP A 31 -9.08 -11.16 14.12
CA ASP A 31 -9.04 -10.83 15.56
C ASP A 31 -9.90 -11.81 16.38
N ARG A 32 -11.01 -12.31 15.82
CA ARG A 32 -11.82 -13.39 16.42
C ARG A 32 -11.06 -14.71 16.44
N LEU A 33 -10.42 -15.09 15.33
CA LEU A 33 -9.64 -16.31 15.20
C LEU A 33 -8.49 -16.34 16.22
N ALA A 34 -7.84 -15.20 16.42
CA ALA A 34 -6.81 -15.00 17.44
C ALA A 34 -7.34 -14.96 18.88
N GLY A 35 -8.66 -14.94 19.09
CA GLY A 35 -9.27 -14.91 20.42
C GLY A 35 -9.14 -13.58 21.16
N ILE A 36 -8.84 -12.48 20.45
CA ILE A 36 -8.56 -11.15 21.02
C ILE A 36 -9.66 -10.11 20.74
N ALA A 37 -10.62 -10.43 19.88
CA ALA A 37 -11.78 -9.57 19.60
C ALA A 37 -12.66 -9.33 20.83
N ALA A 38 -13.46 -8.25 20.79
CA ALA A 38 -14.51 -8.03 21.78
C ALA A 38 -15.56 -9.15 21.72
N ARG A 39 -16.07 -9.56 22.89
CA ARG A 39 -17.04 -10.67 23.00
C ARG A 39 -18.43 -10.29 22.46
N ASP A 40 -18.77 -9.01 22.55
CA ASP A 40 -20.00 -8.45 22.00
C ASP A 40 -19.83 -6.95 21.71
N GLU A 41 -20.86 -6.36 21.06
CA GLU A 41 -20.86 -4.94 20.70
C GLU A 41 -20.80 -4.02 21.92
N ARG A 42 -21.31 -4.45 23.09
CA ARG A 42 -21.25 -3.63 24.32
C ARG A 42 -19.83 -3.53 24.84
N GLU A 43 -19.08 -4.64 24.84
CA GLU A 43 -17.66 -4.63 25.19
C GLU A 43 -16.84 -3.83 24.18
N ARG A 44 -17.16 -3.91 22.88
CA ARG A 44 -16.49 -3.09 21.85
C ARG A 44 -16.71 -1.59 22.09
N VAL A 45 -17.95 -1.16 22.32
CA VAL A 45 -18.25 0.25 22.63
C VAL A 45 -17.58 0.67 23.93
N ALA A 46 -17.58 -0.19 24.96
CA ALA A 46 -16.88 0.08 26.20
C ALA A 46 -15.35 0.22 26.00
N ALA A 47 -14.75 -0.58 25.11
CA ALA A 47 -13.34 -0.48 24.75
C ALA A 47 -13.05 0.83 24.00
N LYS A 48 -13.87 1.21 23.02
CA LYS A 48 -13.74 2.50 22.32
C LYS A 48 -13.86 3.69 23.27
N LEU A 49 -14.79 3.64 24.23
CA LEU A 49 -14.94 4.69 25.26
C LEU A 49 -13.69 4.78 26.15
N ALA A 50 -13.17 3.64 26.62
CA ALA A 50 -11.95 3.64 27.42
C ALA A 50 -10.73 4.11 26.62
N LEU A 51 -10.62 3.72 25.33
CA LEU A 51 -9.55 4.14 24.42
C LEU A 51 -9.59 5.64 24.15
N ALA A 52 -10.79 6.23 24.02
CA ALA A 52 -10.96 7.66 23.80
C ALA A 52 -10.35 8.54 24.91
N ASP A 53 -10.23 8.01 26.14
CA ASP A 53 -9.66 8.71 27.29
C ASP A 53 -8.15 8.44 27.50
N VAL A 54 -7.54 7.55 26.72
CA VAL A 54 -6.09 7.26 26.82
C VAL A 54 -5.29 8.40 26.22
N ARG A 55 -4.24 8.86 26.91
CA ARG A 55 -3.34 9.90 26.39
C ARG A 55 -2.38 9.36 25.34
N LEU A 56 -2.05 10.16 24.34
CA LEU A 56 -1.12 9.74 23.28
C LEU A 56 0.27 9.39 23.85
N GLY A 57 0.76 10.15 24.82
CA GLY A 57 2.02 9.86 25.49
C GLY A 57 2.01 8.55 26.29
N GLU A 58 0.85 8.09 26.75
CA GLU A 58 0.71 6.78 27.42
C GLU A 58 0.84 5.64 26.42
N ILE A 59 0.28 5.79 25.22
CA ILE A 59 0.40 4.80 24.14
C ILE A 59 1.87 4.63 23.74
N VAL A 60 2.61 5.72 23.58
CA VAL A 60 4.04 5.67 23.21
C VAL A 60 4.91 5.07 24.31
N ALA A 61 4.52 5.24 25.58
CA ALA A 61 5.27 4.70 26.71
C ALA A 61 5.03 3.20 26.97
N GLU A 62 3.94 2.62 26.44
CA GLU A 62 3.56 1.21 26.64
C GLU A 62 3.64 0.44 25.30
N PRO A 63 4.81 -0.12 24.94
CA PRO A 63 4.96 -0.85 23.69
C PRO A 63 4.09 -2.11 23.64
N VAL A 64 3.40 -2.33 22.52
CA VAL A 64 2.50 -3.50 22.32
C VAL A 64 3.26 -4.79 21.99
N VAL A 65 4.49 -4.67 21.48
CA VAL A 65 5.45 -5.75 21.21
C VAL A 65 6.84 -5.27 21.64
N ALA A 66 7.67 -6.15 22.21
CA ALA A 66 9.07 -5.84 22.52
C ALA A 66 9.98 -6.51 21.49
N ASP A 67 10.32 -5.79 20.42
CA ASP A 67 11.15 -6.29 19.31
C ASP A 67 11.92 -5.15 18.60
N ALA A 68 12.79 -5.51 17.65
CA ALA A 68 13.56 -4.54 16.87
C ALA A 68 12.70 -3.61 15.99
N VAL A 69 11.46 -4.01 15.67
CA VAL A 69 10.53 -3.13 14.95
C VAL A 69 10.06 -2.01 15.88
N THR A 70 9.67 -2.32 17.11
CA THR A 70 9.30 -1.33 18.14
C THR A 70 10.42 -0.32 18.36
N ASP A 71 11.66 -0.79 18.50
CA ASP A 71 12.83 0.07 18.68
C ASP A 71 13.01 1.05 17.50
N ALA A 72 12.64 0.64 16.29
CA ALA A 72 12.77 1.44 15.09
C ALA A 72 11.59 2.39 14.84
N VAL A 73 10.35 2.03 15.22
CA VAL A 73 9.14 2.75 14.74
C VAL A 73 8.23 3.35 15.82
N SER A 74 8.25 2.83 17.05
CA SER A 74 7.28 3.24 18.07
C SER A 74 7.64 4.58 18.75
N ALA A 75 8.93 4.95 18.74
CA ALA A 75 9.33 6.29 19.14
C ALA A 75 8.96 7.30 18.03
N PRO A 76 8.44 8.49 18.38
CA PRO A 76 8.21 9.56 17.41
C PRO A 76 9.52 9.92 16.69
N ALA A 77 9.49 10.01 15.36
CA ALA A 77 10.68 10.44 14.60
C ALA A 77 11.06 11.90 14.90
N ASP A 78 10.09 12.70 15.34
CA ASP A 78 10.28 14.06 15.85
C ASP A 78 9.61 14.19 17.24
N PRO A 79 10.36 13.97 18.34
CA PRO A 79 9.82 14.03 19.69
C PRO A 79 9.30 15.42 20.08
N GLU A 80 9.89 16.49 19.56
CA GLU A 80 9.46 17.88 19.85
C GLU A 80 8.09 18.15 19.23
N ARG A 81 7.89 17.75 17.97
CA ARG A 81 6.59 17.84 17.31
C ARG A 81 5.54 16.95 17.95
N PHE A 82 5.91 15.74 18.36
CA PHE A 82 4.99 14.87 19.07
C PHE A 82 4.61 15.43 20.44
N ALA A 83 5.53 16.10 21.15
CA ALA A 83 5.25 16.72 22.44
C ALA A 83 4.07 17.71 22.36
N GLU A 84 3.90 18.42 21.24
CA GLU A 84 2.77 19.34 20.99
C GLU A 84 1.39 18.67 21.09
N ILE A 85 1.30 17.36 20.81
CA ILE A 85 0.05 16.58 20.85
C ILE A 85 0.05 15.49 21.93
N SER A 86 1.18 15.21 22.56
CA SER A 86 1.37 14.08 23.49
C SER A 86 0.38 14.04 24.67
N ALA A 87 -0.09 15.23 25.10
CA ALA A 87 -1.02 15.37 26.21
C ALA A 87 -2.49 15.15 25.81
N LEU A 88 -2.80 15.15 24.51
CA LEU A 88 -4.15 14.87 24.01
C LEU A 88 -4.54 13.44 24.35
N THR A 89 -5.85 13.20 24.49
CA THR A 89 -6.39 11.85 24.43
C THR A 89 -6.58 11.37 22.99
N VAL A 90 -6.79 10.07 22.77
CA VAL A 90 -7.14 9.54 21.45
C VAL A 90 -8.43 10.17 20.92
N GLY A 91 -9.41 10.41 21.79
CA GLY A 91 -10.66 11.09 21.44
C GLY A 91 -10.41 12.54 20.99
N GLU A 92 -9.56 13.28 21.69
CA GLU A 92 -9.17 14.64 21.30
C GLU A 92 -8.36 14.65 20.00
N LEU A 93 -7.46 13.68 19.81
CA LEU A 93 -6.72 13.52 18.55
C LEU A 93 -7.67 13.31 17.37
N ARG A 94 -8.69 12.46 17.51
CA ARG A 94 -9.71 12.25 16.46
C ARG A 94 -10.35 13.57 16.04
N GLU A 95 -10.77 14.40 16.99
CA GLU A 95 -11.36 15.72 16.70
C GLU A 95 -10.35 16.66 16.04
N VAL A 96 -9.10 16.65 16.48
CA VAL A 96 -8.02 17.44 15.88
C VAL A 96 -7.76 17.01 14.43
N VAL A 97 -7.73 15.71 14.15
CA VAL A 97 -7.47 15.16 12.81
C VAL A 97 -8.61 15.48 11.83
N LEU A 98 -9.86 15.50 12.31
CA LEU A 98 -11.04 15.85 11.50
C LEU A 98 -11.20 17.36 11.27
N HIS A 99 -10.46 18.19 12.01
CA HIS A 99 -10.54 19.64 11.85
C HIS A 99 -10.00 20.08 10.47
N PRO A 100 -10.69 20.96 9.73
CA PRO A 100 -10.27 21.37 8.37
C PRO A 100 -8.85 21.94 8.26
N GLY A 101 -8.34 22.55 9.34
CA GLY A 101 -6.98 23.08 9.41
C GLY A 101 -5.89 22.05 9.71
N PHE A 102 -6.24 20.78 9.98
CA PHE A 102 -5.28 19.75 10.37
C PHE A 102 -4.25 19.47 9.28
N ALA A 103 -4.66 19.41 8.02
CA ALA A 103 -3.77 19.11 6.89
C ALA A 103 -2.56 20.06 6.82
N GLN A 104 -2.72 21.33 7.21
CA GLN A 104 -1.61 22.29 7.27
C GLN A 104 -0.63 21.96 8.40
N ARG A 105 -1.13 21.57 9.58
CA ARG A 105 -0.29 21.13 10.72
C ARG A 105 0.45 19.83 10.38
N TRP A 106 -0.27 18.89 9.77
CA TRP A 106 0.25 17.63 9.26
C TRP A 106 1.42 17.85 8.29
N ALA A 107 1.24 18.71 7.28
CA ALA A 107 2.28 19.06 6.31
C ALA A 107 3.44 19.85 6.95
N GLY A 108 3.19 20.57 8.04
CA GLY A 108 4.19 21.31 8.83
C GLY A 108 5.14 20.45 9.67
N GLY A 109 5.13 19.12 9.47
CA GLY A 109 6.05 18.18 10.13
C GLY A 109 5.38 17.17 11.05
N LEU A 110 4.11 17.39 11.44
CA LEU A 110 3.42 16.49 12.37
C LEU A 110 3.23 15.09 11.79
N ALA A 111 3.12 14.94 10.47
CA ALA A 111 2.99 13.63 9.80
C ALA A 111 4.07 12.62 10.22
N ALA A 112 5.33 13.06 10.28
CA ALA A 112 6.46 12.20 10.65
C ALA A 112 6.51 11.91 12.15
N ALA A 113 5.86 12.74 12.97
CA ALA A 113 5.88 12.64 14.43
C ALA A 113 4.82 11.67 14.98
N ILE A 114 3.86 11.22 14.16
CA ILE A 114 2.79 10.33 14.60
C ILE A 114 3.30 8.87 14.66
N PRO A 115 3.27 8.22 15.83
CA PRO A 115 3.63 6.80 15.99
C PRO A 115 2.52 5.85 15.48
N PRO A 116 2.86 4.62 15.09
CA PRO A 116 1.90 3.69 14.50
C PRO A 116 0.75 3.30 15.44
N GLU A 117 1.03 3.04 16.72
CA GLU A 117 0.00 2.67 17.70
C GLU A 117 -0.98 3.83 17.95
N VAL A 118 -0.52 5.09 17.86
CA VAL A 118 -1.37 6.28 17.96
C VAL A 118 -2.28 6.42 16.73
N ALA A 119 -1.74 6.20 15.53
CA ALA A 119 -2.53 6.23 14.30
C ALA A 119 -3.61 5.14 14.31
N ALA A 120 -3.26 3.91 14.71
CA ALA A 120 -4.20 2.81 14.86
C ALA A 120 -5.28 3.12 15.91
N ALA A 121 -4.89 3.66 17.08
CA ALA A 121 -5.83 4.05 18.12
C ALA A 121 -6.85 5.09 17.62
N CYS A 122 -6.40 6.10 16.86
CA CYS A 122 -7.27 7.11 16.26
C CYS A 122 -8.27 6.47 15.29
N ALA A 123 -7.79 5.61 14.38
CA ALA A 123 -8.62 4.94 13.38
C ALA A 123 -9.74 4.09 14.00
N LYS A 124 -9.47 3.42 15.13
CA LYS A 124 -10.45 2.61 15.88
C LYS A 124 -11.64 3.42 16.39
N LEU A 125 -11.51 4.73 16.56
CA LEU A 125 -12.58 5.62 17.01
C LEU A 125 -13.32 6.33 15.86
N MET A 126 -12.95 6.07 14.61
CA MET A 126 -13.46 6.77 13.44
C MET A 126 -14.49 5.94 12.69
N SER A 127 -15.58 6.57 12.25
CA SER A 127 -16.50 5.97 11.28
C SER A 127 -15.84 5.86 9.90
N ASN A 128 -16.44 5.11 8.97
CA ASN A 128 -15.91 5.02 7.60
C ASN A 128 -15.80 6.40 6.93
N LEU A 129 -16.81 7.26 7.12
CA LEU A 129 -16.77 8.62 6.57
C LEU A 129 -15.68 9.46 7.24
N ASP A 130 -15.49 9.33 8.56
CA ASP A 130 -14.40 10.03 9.26
C ASP A 130 -13.04 9.65 8.67
N LEU A 131 -12.78 8.35 8.45
CA LEU A 131 -11.53 7.85 7.87
C LEU A 131 -11.29 8.48 6.48
N MET A 132 -12.33 8.56 5.66
CA MET A 132 -12.26 9.17 4.32
C MET A 132 -12.01 10.67 4.38
N VAL A 133 -12.80 11.41 5.17
CA VAL A 133 -12.74 12.87 5.27
C VAL A 133 -11.40 13.33 5.84
N ALA A 134 -10.89 12.62 6.85
CA ALA A 134 -9.61 12.92 7.44
C ALA A 134 -8.43 12.61 6.51
N ALA A 135 -8.49 11.53 5.72
CA ALA A 135 -7.39 11.13 4.84
C ALA A 135 -7.31 11.95 3.54
N ALA A 136 -8.45 12.36 2.97
CA ALA A 136 -8.52 13.05 1.67
C ALA A 136 -7.58 14.25 1.48
N PRO A 137 -7.41 15.15 2.47
CA PRO A 137 -6.50 16.29 2.34
C PRO A 137 -5.03 15.95 2.65
N LEU A 138 -4.73 14.77 3.19
CA LEU A 138 -3.36 14.36 3.56
C LEU A 138 -2.64 13.82 2.32
N ARG A 139 -1.85 14.66 1.66
CA ARG A 139 -1.18 14.33 0.39
C ARG A 139 0.33 14.35 0.56
N ARG A 140 0.95 13.17 0.44
CA ARG A 140 2.40 12.99 0.35
C ARG A 140 2.78 12.82 -1.11
N VAL A 141 3.59 13.73 -1.65
CA VAL A 141 4.13 13.62 -3.00
C VAL A 141 5.50 12.94 -2.97
N THR A 142 5.68 11.88 -3.73
CA THR A 142 6.94 11.13 -3.88
C THR A 142 7.39 11.13 -5.34
N ARG A 143 8.69 10.92 -5.57
CA ARG A 143 9.37 11.05 -6.87
C ARG A 143 10.41 9.95 -7.07
N CYS A 144 10.25 9.18 -8.15
CA CYS A 144 11.25 8.27 -8.71
C CYS A 144 11.59 8.76 -10.13
N ARG A 145 11.11 8.10 -11.19
CA ARG A 145 11.11 8.68 -12.55
C ARG A 145 10.00 9.73 -12.67
N GLY A 146 8.78 9.34 -12.28
CA GLY A 146 7.62 10.23 -12.18
C GLY A 146 7.37 10.72 -10.74
N ALA A 147 6.40 11.64 -10.62
CA ALA A 147 5.84 12.06 -9.33
C ALA A 147 4.49 11.38 -9.07
N MET A 148 4.20 11.07 -7.81
CA MET A 148 2.93 10.45 -7.41
C MET A 148 2.37 11.12 -6.15
N GLY A 149 1.03 11.13 -6.00
CA GLY A 149 0.33 11.61 -4.80
C GLY A 149 -0.13 13.07 -4.82
N GLU A 150 -0.04 13.74 -5.96
CA GLU A 150 -0.53 15.11 -6.14
C GLU A 150 -2.08 15.22 -6.01
N PRO A 151 -2.62 16.37 -5.60
CA PRO A 151 -4.07 16.58 -5.60
C PRO A 151 -4.69 16.37 -6.99
N GLY A 152 -5.85 15.71 -7.03
CA GLY A 152 -6.54 15.38 -8.29
C GLY A 152 -5.96 14.17 -9.04
N VAL A 153 -4.91 13.53 -8.52
CA VAL A 153 -4.32 12.31 -9.08
C VAL A 153 -4.83 11.07 -8.35
N LEU A 154 -5.17 10.05 -9.12
CA LEU A 154 -5.32 8.66 -8.66
C LEU A 154 -4.41 7.80 -9.54
N GLY A 155 -3.28 7.34 -9.03
CA GLY A 155 -2.33 6.53 -9.79
C GLY A 155 -2.81 5.10 -10.01
N VAL A 156 -2.26 4.43 -11.03
CA VAL A 156 -2.51 3.00 -11.28
C VAL A 156 -1.21 2.24 -11.44
N ARG A 157 -1.06 1.17 -10.67
CA ARG A 157 -0.10 0.10 -10.92
C ARG A 157 -0.67 -0.80 -12.00
N ILE A 158 -0.05 -0.87 -13.18
CA ILE A 158 -0.34 -1.99 -14.08
C ILE A 158 0.30 -3.24 -13.49
N GLN A 159 -0.49 -4.30 -13.32
CA GLN A 159 -0.03 -5.61 -12.86
C GLN A 159 -0.22 -6.65 -13.97
N PRO A 160 0.75 -6.80 -14.87
CA PRO A 160 0.65 -7.68 -16.03
C PRO A 160 1.23 -9.06 -15.72
N ASN A 161 0.70 -9.74 -14.70
CA ASN A 161 1.19 -11.04 -14.28
C ASN A 161 0.86 -12.11 -15.32
N HIS A 162 1.78 -13.06 -15.52
CA HIS A 162 1.60 -14.15 -16.47
C HIS A 162 1.88 -15.50 -15.79
N PRO A 163 1.05 -16.56 -15.98
CA PRO A 163 1.20 -17.85 -15.27
C PRO A 163 2.54 -18.57 -15.48
N THR A 164 3.30 -18.17 -16.49
CA THR A 164 4.60 -18.75 -16.86
C THR A 164 5.70 -17.71 -17.07
N ASP A 165 5.47 -16.46 -16.61
CA ASP A 165 6.39 -15.33 -16.83
C ASP A 165 6.78 -15.11 -18.30
N SER A 166 5.86 -15.35 -19.23
CA SER A 166 6.08 -15.09 -20.65
C SER A 166 6.27 -13.60 -20.85
N VAL A 167 7.50 -13.19 -21.21
CA VAL A 167 7.84 -11.78 -21.47
C VAL A 167 6.88 -11.15 -22.48
N GLN A 168 6.53 -11.87 -23.55
CA GLN A 168 5.59 -11.36 -24.55
C GLN A 168 4.18 -11.17 -23.99
N GLY A 169 3.71 -12.10 -23.14
CA GLY A 169 2.41 -11.98 -22.49
C GLY A 169 2.36 -10.81 -21.50
N ILE A 170 3.43 -10.64 -20.72
CA ILE A 170 3.62 -9.52 -19.80
C ILE A 170 3.59 -8.18 -20.55
N VAL A 171 4.38 -8.06 -21.63
CA VAL A 171 4.45 -6.82 -22.43
C VAL A 171 3.09 -6.51 -23.07
N LEU A 172 2.39 -7.51 -23.62
CA LEU A 172 1.05 -7.31 -24.17
C LEU A 172 0.05 -6.84 -23.11
N SER A 173 0.05 -7.45 -21.92
CA SER A 173 -0.82 -7.01 -20.83
C SER A 173 -0.46 -5.61 -20.33
N ALA A 174 0.83 -5.26 -20.32
CA ALA A 174 1.27 -3.91 -19.98
C ALA A 174 0.78 -2.87 -21.01
N LEU A 175 0.85 -3.19 -22.30
CA LEU A 175 0.34 -2.35 -23.39
C LEU A 175 -1.17 -2.15 -23.30
N ASP A 176 -1.93 -3.19 -22.94
CA ASP A 176 -3.37 -3.10 -22.71
C ASP A 176 -3.65 -2.07 -21.59
N GLY A 177 -2.98 -2.20 -20.43
CA GLY A 177 -3.12 -1.21 -19.36
C GLY A 177 -2.77 0.22 -19.76
N LEU A 178 -1.67 0.40 -20.52
CA LEU A 178 -1.27 1.71 -21.04
C LEU A 178 -2.34 2.31 -21.97
N ALA A 179 -3.04 1.49 -22.75
CA ALA A 179 -4.14 1.92 -23.63
C ALA A 179 -5.35 2.48 -22.86
N PHE A 180 -5.50 2.14 -21.58
CA PHE A 180 -6.51 2.71 -20.67
C PHE A 180 -5.98 3.89 -19.84
N GLY A 181 -4.77 4.36 -20.13
CA GLY A 181 -4.11 5.42 -19.36
C GLY A 181 -3.69 4.98 -17.96
N CYS A 182 -3.52 3.67 -17.73
CA CYS A 182 -2.99 3.12 -16.49
C CYS A 182 -1.46 3.03 -16.55
N GLY A 183 -0.82 2.83 -15.40
CA GLY A 183 0.64 2.59 -15.33
C GLY A 183 1.46 3.78 -14.89
N ASP A 184 0.83 4.89 -14.53
CA ASP A 184 1.49 6.10 -14.03
C ASP A 184 2.08 5.92 -12.62
N ALA A 185 1.55 5.01 -11.81
CA ALA A 185 2.17 4.63 -10.55
C ALA A 185 3.37 3.71 -10.78
N MET A 186 3.22 2.66 -11.58
CA MET A 186 4.31 1.82 -12.09
C MET A 186 3.74 0.75 -13.03
N ILE A 187 4.64 0.05 -13.72
CA ILE A 187 4.37 -1.26 -14.33
C ILE A 187 5.08 -2.31 -13.46
N GLY A 188 4.30 -3.10 -12.70
CA GLY A 188 4.79 -3.97 -11.63
C GLY A 188 4.36 -5.42 -11.79
N VAL A 189 5.31 -6.34 -11.98
CA VAL A 189 5.05 -7.78 -12.20
C VAL A 189 5.35 -8.59 -10.94
N ASN A 190 4.40 -9.38 -10.47
CA ASN A 190 4.66 -10.50 -9.56
C ASN A 190 5.14 -11.68 -10.42
N PRO A 191 6.38 -12.17 -10.24
CA PRO A 191 6.86 -13.31 -11.02
C PRO A 191 6.26 -14.62 -10.51
N ALA A 192 5.82 -15.50 -11.40
CA ALA A 192 5.41 -16.86 -11.07
C ALA A 192 6.61 -17.72 -10.64
N THR A 193 7.78 -17.48 -11.21
CA THR A 193 9.05 -18.14 -10.90
C THR A 193 10.05 -17.14 -10.34
N GLU A 194 10.37 -17.27 -9.06
CA GLU A 194 11.37 -16.42 -8.45
C GLU A 194 12.80 -16.88 -8.76
N SER A 195 13.40 -16.29 -9.79
CA SER A 195 14.82 -16.52 -10.12
C SER A 195 15.46 -15.29 -10.76
N VAL A 196 16.78 -15.15 -10.56
CA VAL A 196 17.56 -14.04 -11.11
C VAL A 196 17.41 -13.90 -12.63
N PRO A 197 17.45 -14.97 -13.45
CA PRO A 197 17.28 -14.85 -14.90
C PRO A 197 15.88 -14.38 -15.31
N VAL A 198 14.82 -14.90 -14.67
CA VAL A 198 13.43 -14.51 -14.97
C VAL A 198 13.18 -13.06 -14.60
N VAL A 199 13.54 -12.67 -13.37
CA VAL A 199 13.42 -11.29 -12.88
C VAL A 199 14.20 -10.33 -13.77
N GLY A 200 15.44 -10.69 -14.12
CA GLY A 200 16.27 -9.92 -15.04
C GLY A 200 15.62 -9.76 -16.43
N ALA A 201 15.11 -10.85 -17.02
CA ALA A 201 14.47 -10.80 -18.34
C ALA A 201 13.24 -9.89 -18.36
N VAL A 202 12.38 -9.98 -17.34
CA VAL A 202 11.19 -9.12 -17.21
C VAL A 202 11.59 -7.66 -17.03
N LEU A 203 12.55 -7.35 -16.16
CA LEU A 203 13.04 -5.98 -15.95
C LEU A 203 13.59 -5.35 -17.23
N HIS A 204 14.38 -6.10 -18.02
CA HIS A 204 14.88 -5.60 -19.29
C HIS A 204 13.75 -5.36 -20.30
N ALA A 205 12.77 -6.26 -20.39
CA ALA A 205 11.64 -6.10 -21.29
C ALA A 205 10.79 -4.87 -20.93
N LEU A 206 10.50 -4.65 -19.64
CA LEU A 206 9.79 -3.47 -19.17
C LEU A 206 10.60 -2.19 -19.40
N HIS A 207 11.92 -2.24 -19.19
CA HIS A 207 12.80 -1.11 -19.48
C HIS A 207 12.80 -0.74 -20.98
N THR A 208 12.87 -1.73 -21.88
CA THR A 208 12.75 -1.53 -23.32
C THR A 208 11.39 -0.94 -23.68
N LEU A 209 10.28 -1.48 -23.15
CA LEU A 209 8.93 -0.97 -23.36
C LEU A 209 8.81 0.51 -22.96
N ILE A 210 9.26 0.84 -21.76
CA ILE A 210 9.21 2.21 -21.22
C ILE A 210 10.06 3.17 -22.08
N GLY A 211 11.28 2.76 -22.44
CA GLY A 211 12.22 3.58 -23.19
C GLY A 211 11.78 3.85 -24.63
N GLU A 212 11.37 2.81 -25.37
CA GLU A 212 10.96 2.92 -26.77
C GLU A 212 9.66 3.71 -26.94
N LEU A 213 8.73 3.60 -25.98
CA LEU A 213 7.48 4.37 -26.00
C LEU A 213 7.58 5.73 -25.30
N GLY A 214 8.71 6.03 -24.66
CA GLY A 214 8.90 7.26 -23.89
C GLY A 214 7.92 7.44 -22.73
N VAL A 215 7.47 6.34 -22.09
CA VAL A 215 6.46 6.39 -21.03
C VAL A 215 7.06 6.99 -19.77
N PRO A 216 6.49 8.06 -19.17
CA PRO A 216 7.02 8.66 -17.94
C PRO A 216 6.55 7.87 -16.71
N THR A 217 7.05 6.65 -16.57
CA THR A 217 6.76 5.72 -15.47
C THR A 217 8.01 4.93 -15.07
N GLN A 218 7.87 4.09 -14.03
CA GLN A 218 8.90 3.22 -13.48
C GLN A 218 8.47 1.75 -13.53
N ALA A 219 9.44 0.85 -13.70
CA ALA A 219 9.24 -0.60 -13.67
C ALA A 219 9.57 -1.21 -12.31
N CYS A 220 8.87 -2.29 -11.96
CA CYS A 220 9.14 -3.10 -10.77
C CYS A 220 8.89 -4.58 -11.07
N VAL A 221 9.72 -5.47 -10.52
CA VAL A 221 9.42 -6.90 -10.46
C VAL A 221 9.45 -7.32 -8.99
N LEU A 222 8.29 -7.74 -8.49
CA LEU A 222 8.00 -7.97 -7.08
C LEU A 222 8.51 -9.34 -6.60
N ALA A 223 9.78 -9.63 -6.84
CA ALA A 223 10.47 -10.78 -6.25
C ALA A 223 10.96 -10.45 -4.83
N HIS A 224 11.44 -11.43 -4.07
CA HIS A 224 12.16 -11.14 -2.82
C HIS A 224 13.35 -10.19 -3.06
N ILE A 225 13.62 -9.30 -2.12
CA ILE A 225 14.69 -8.27 -2.19
C ILE A 225 16.05 -8.86 -2.56
N THR A 226 16.40 -10.05 -2.04
CA THR A 226 17.69 -10.70 -2.36
C THR A 226 17.80 -11.11 -3.83
N THR A 227 16.71 -11.58 -4.44
CA THR A 227 16.65 -11.95 -5.86
C THR A 227 16.75 -10.71 -6.73
N GLN A 228 16.05 -9.63 -6.37
CA GLN A 228 16.16 -8.35 -7.07
C GLN A 228 17.59 -7.79 -7.00
N LEU A 229 18.23 -7.78 -5.83
CA LEU A 229 19.62 -7.30 -5.70
C LEU A 229 20.63 -8.19 -6.45
N ALA A 230 20.36 -9.50 -6.56
CA ALA A 230 21.16 -10.37 -7.39
C ALA A 230 20.96 -10.07 -8.89
N ALA A 231 19.75 -9.77 -9.34
CA ALA A 231 19.47 -9.32 -10.70
C ALA A 231 20.12 -7.96 -11.00
N LEU A 232 20.10 -7.02 -10.06
CA LEU A 232 20.81 -5.74 -10.15
C LEU A 232 22.31 -5.94 -10.38
N ARG A 233 22.95 -6.81 -9.58
CA ARG A 233 24.38 -7.17 -9.75
C ARG A 233 24.67 -7.84 -11.09
N ALA A 234 23.68 -8.51 -11.68
CA ALA A 234 23.75 -9.09 -13.02
C ALA A 234 23.43 -8.09 -14.15
N GLY A 235 23.19 -6.81 -13.82
CA GLY A 235 22.97 -5.72 -14.78
C GLY A 235 21.49 -5.36 -15.03
N ALA A 236 20.53 -5.93 -14.28
CA ALA A 236 19.13 -5.63 -14.50
C ALA A 236 18.76 -4.16 -14.17
N PRO A 237 17.93 -3.51 -15.00
CA PRO A 237 17.60 -2.09 -14.88
C PRO A 237 16.50 -1.82 -13.82
N ILE A 238 16.84 -1.87 -12.53
CA ILE A 238 15.87 -1.69 -11.44
C ILE A 238 15.52 -0.21 -11.23
N ASP A 239 14.26 0.17 -11.45
CA ASP A 239 13.74 1.48 -11.06
C ASP A 239 13.25 1.49 -9.61
N LEU A 240 12.43 0.52 -9.21
CA LEU A 240 11.93 0.36 -7.85
C LEU A 240 12.36 -0.97 -7.24
N LEU A 241 12.77 -0.94 -5.96
CA LEU A 241 13.03 -2.12 -5.14
C LEU A 241 11.79 -2.48 -4.34
N PHE A 242 11.20 -3.64 -4.63
CA PHE A 242 10.05 -4.14 -3.91
C PHE A 242 10.44 -4.92 -2.65
N GLN A 243 9.59 -4.89 -1.61
CA GLN A 243 9.58 -5.93 -0.57
C GLN A 243 8.25 -5.92 0.21
N SER A 244 7.70 -7.09 0.54
CA SER A 244 6.64 -7.19 1.56
C SER A 244 7.21 -7.01 2.97
N VAL A 245 6.57 -6.20 3.81
CA VAL A 245 7.01 -5.91 5.19
C VAL A 245 5.89 -6.11 6.19
N ALA A 246 6.24 -6.39 7.44
CA ALA A 246 5.31 -6.66 8.53
C ALA A 246 5.63 -5.84 9.79
N GLY A 247 4.65 -5.80 10.71
CA GLY A 247 4.70 -5.00 11.93
C GLY A 247 5.48 -5.61 13.10
N THR A 248 6.08 -6.79 12.93
CA THR A 248 6.89 -7.46 13.96
C THR A 248 8.19 -7.99 13.38
N GLN A 249 9.22 -8.08 14.22
CA GLN A 249 10.52 -8.62 13.84
C GLN A 249 10.40 -10.07 13.38
N ASP A 250 9.63 -10.89 14.09
CA ASP A 250 9.48 -12.31 13.78
C ASP A 250 8.76 -12.50 12.43
N ALA A 251 7.73 -11.69 12.13
CA ALA A 251 7.06 -11.70 10.83
C ALA A 251 8.03 -11.33 9.70
N ASN A 252 8.79 -10.24 9.86
CA ASN A 252 9.82 -9.84 8.89
C ASN A 252 10.90 -10.91 8.71
N THR A 253 11.31 -11.58 9.79
CA THR A 253 12.27 -12.69 9.74
C THR A 253 11.69 -13.88 8.98
N SER A 254 10.39 -14.18 9.14
CA SER A 254 9.70 -15.23 8.40
C SER A 254 9.64 -14.94 6.90
N PHE A 255 9.62 -13.66 6.51
CA PHE A 255 9.74 -13.22 5.12
C PHE A 255 11.18 -13.22 4.60
N GLY A 256 12.16 -13.54 5.44
CA GLY A 256 13.58 -13.57 5.06
C GLY A 256 14.26 -12.20 5.03
N ILE A 257 13.71 -11.20 5.72
CA ILE A 257 14.21 -9.82 5.69
C ILE A 257 14.59 -9.25 7.05
N THR A 258 15.46 -8.25 7.03
CA THR A 258 15.85 -7.42 8.18
C THR A 258 15.84 -5.95 7.76
N LEU A 259 15.75 -5.03 8.73
CA LEU A 259 15.81 -3.59 8.44
C LEU A 259 17.13 -3.19 7.77
N ASP A 260 18.24 -3.86 8.14
CA ASP A 260 19.55 -3.64 7.52
C ASP A 260 19.56 -4.05 6.04
N LEU A 261 18.95 -5.20 5.70
CA LEU A 261 18.83 -5.64 4.32
C LEU A 261 18.00 -4.67 3.47
N LEU A 262 16.92 -4.10 4.03
CA LEU A 262 16.13 -3.06 3.37
C LEU A 262 16.96 -1.78 3.12
N ALA A 263 17.76 -1.36 4.11
CA ALA A 263 18.64 -0.21 4.00
C ALA A 263 19.73 -0.42 2.94
N GLU A 264 20.40 -1.58 2.96
CA GLU A 264 21.41 -1.98 1.98
C GLU A 264 20.81 -2.00 0.58
N GLY A 265 19.64 -2.63 0.41
CA GLY A 265 18.99 -2.71 -0.88
C GLY A 265 18.63 -1.35 -1.45
N ARG A 266 18.06 -0.46 -0.63
CA ARG A 266 17.77 0.92 -1.03
C ARG A 266 19.03 1.66 -1.46
N ALA A 267 20.13 1.53 -0.71
CA ALA A 267 21.41 2.16 -1.06
C ALA A 267 21.96 1.64 -2.39
N ALA A 268 21.86 0.32 -2.64
CA ALA A 268 22.30 -0.30 -3.89
C ALA A 268 21.52 0.22 -5.11
N VAL A 269 20.19 0.39 -5.00
CA VAL A 269 19.38 0.94 -6.09
C VAL A 269 19.66 2.42 -6.33
N LEU A 270 19.88 3.21 -5.28
CA LEU A 270 20.30 4.61 -5.43
C LEU A 270 21.66 4.74 -6.14
N ALA A 271 22.63 3.90 -5.78
CA ALA A 271 23.92 3.86 -6.47
C ALA A 271 23.75 3.47 -7.94
N HIS A 272 22.91 2.47 -8.22
CA HIS A 272 22.58 2.06 -9.59
C HIS A 272 21.91 3.19 -10.40
N HIS A 273 21.01 3.97 -9.81
CA HIS A 273 20.38 5.13 -10.47
C HIS A 273 21.41 6.23 -10.80
N ALA A 274 22.44 6.41 -9.97
CA ALA A 274 23.49 7.40 -10.22
C ALA A 274 24.40 7.02 -11.41
N GLU A 275 24.54 5.73 -11.71
CA GLU A 275 25.39 5.21 -12.78
C GLU A 275 24.63 4.91 -14.07
N ARG A 276 23.32 4.65 -13.99
CA ARG A 276 22.46 4.31 -15.13
C ARG A 276 21.87 5.59 -15.75
N PRO A 277 22.04 5.82 -17.07
CA PRO A 277 21.32 6.86 -17.78
C PRO A 277 19.80 6.68 -17.62
N GLY A 278 19.10 7.72 -17.18
CA GLY A 278 17.65 7.72 -17.03
C GLY A 278 17.12 9.01 -16.43
N ASP A 279 15.87 9.33 -16.74
CA ASP A 279 15.18 10.52 -16.22
C ASP A 279 14.65 10.25 -14.80
N PHE A 280 15.55 10.13 -13.83
CA PHE A 280 15.19 10.06 -12.41
C PHE A 280 14.99 11.48 -11.85
N THR A 281 13.80 11.77 -11.36
CA THR A 281 13.41 13.07 -10.79
C THR A 281 13.43 13.10 -9.26
N GLY A 282 13.66 11.95 -8.60
CA GLY A 282 13.77 11.84 -7.16
C GLY A 282 14.54 10.61 -6.69
N THR A 283 14.59 10.43 -5.37
CA THR A 283 15.40 9.41 -4.68
C THR A 283 14.54 8.40 -3.89
N GLN A 284 13.23 8.46 -4.06
CA GLN A 284 12.33 7.45 -3.50
C GLN A 284 12.34 6.25 -4.45
N VAL A 285 13.08 5.20 -4.09
CA VAL A 285 13.35 4.04 -4.96
C VAL A 285 12.79 2.73 -4.41
N THR A 286 12.08 2.75 -3.29
CA THR A 286 11.50 1.54 -2.70
C THR A 286 9.99 1.51 -2.86
N TYR A 287 9.46 0.30 -2.94
CA TYR A 287 8.04 -0.01 -2.96
C TYR A 287 7.76 -1.10 -1.94
N PHE A 288 6.80 -0.88 -1.04
CA PHE A 288 6.44 -1.87 -0.03
C PHE A 288 4.98 -2.30 -0.14
N GLU A 289 4.75 -3.58 0.14
CA GLU A 289 3.41 -4.13 0.39
C GLU A 289 3.26 -4.52 1.86
N THR A 290 2.09 -4.20 2.40
CA THR A 290 1.63 -4.55 3.74
C THR A 290 0.26 -5.25 3.64
N GLY A 291 -0.37 -5.57 4.76
CA GLY A 291 -1.69 -6.20 4.75
C GLY A 291 -2.07 -6.78 6.10
N GLN A 292 -3.27 -6.42 6.56
CA GLN A 292 -3.88 -7.02 7.74
C GLN A 292 -3.96 -8.55 7.61
N GLY A 293 -3.54 -9.24 8.67
CA GLY A 293 -3.54 -10.70 8.76
C GLY A 293 -2.15 -11.33 8.59
N SER A 294 -1.18 -10.63 8.01
CA SER A 294 0.17 -11.17 7.73
C SER A 294 0.88 -11.72 8.98
N ALA A 295 0.91 -10.95 10.06
CA ALA A 295 1.53 -11.38 11.31
C ALA A 295 0.77 -12.52 12.02
N LEU A 296 -0.57 -12.55 11.90
CA LEU A 296 -1.36 -13.66 12.44
C LEU A 296 -1.13 -14.95 11.66
N SER A 297 -1.06 -14.85 10.32
CA SER A 297 -0.75 -15.98 9.43
C SER A 297 0.62 -16.61 9.74
N ALA A 298 1.60 -15.78 10.09
CA ALA A 298 2.92 -16.23 10.49
C ALA A 298 3.03 -16.67 11.96
N ASP A 299 1.94 -16.62 12.75
CA ASP A 299 1.93 -16.87 14.20
C ASP A 299 2.90 -15.96 15.00
N THR A 300 3.01 -14.70 14.56
CA THR A 300 3.95 -13.70 15.08
C THR A 300 3.23 -12.40 15.49
N HIS A 301 1.95 -12.51 15.83
CA HIS A 301 1.12 -11.36 16.18
C HIS A 301 1.21 -10.95 17.66
N HIS A 302 1.76 -11.81 18.53
CA HIS A 302 1.97 -11.55 19.96
C HIS A 302 0.73 -11.07 20.74
N GLY A 303 -0.47 -11.52 20.34
CA GLY A 303 -1.73 -11.08 20.96
C GLY A 303 -2.18 -9.67 20.56
N VAL A 304 -1.48 -9.02 19.62
CA VAL A 304 -1.84 -7.71 19.06
C VAL A 304 -2.79 -7.89 17.89
N ASP A 305 -3.72 -6.94 17.73
CA ASP A 305 -4.72 -6.95 16.67
C ASP A 305 -4.16 -6.55 15.30
N GLN A 306 -4.88 -6.94 14.24
CA GLN A 306 -4.43 -6.77 12.86
C GLN A 306 -4.17 -5.30 12.48
N LEU A 307 -5.01 -4.35 12.90
CA LEU A 307 -4.85 -2.94 12.53
C LEU A 307 -3.62 -2.32 13.19
N THR A 308 -3.38 -2.64 14.46
CA THR A 308 -2.20 -2.13 15.18
C THR A 308 -0.91 -2.66 14.55
N LEU A 309 -0.87 -3.94 14.15
CA LEU A 309 0.29 -4.51 13.45
C LEU A 309 0.45 -3.99 12.02
N GLU A 310 -0.65 -3.70 11.32
CA GLU A 310 -0.62 -3.08 10.00
C GLU A 310 -0.06 -1.65 10.07
N ALA A 311 -0.47 -0.85 11.06
CA ALA A 311 0.12 0.47 11.29
C ALA A 311 1.65 0.38 11.50
N ARG A 312 2.11 -0.62 12.25
CA ARG A 312 3.54 -0.86 12.47
C ARG A 312 4.26 -1.28 11.19
N ALA A 313 3.66 -2.13 10.36
CA ALA A 313 4.21 -2.53 9.06
C ALA A 313 4.40 -1.32 8.14
N GLN A 314 3.40 -0.45 8.08
CA GLN A 314 3.48 0.81 7.34
C GLN A 314 4.56 1.74 7.91
N ALA A 315 4.72 1.79 9.24
CA ALA A 315 5.79 2.57 9.85
C ALA A 315 7.19 2.00 9.56
N VAL A 316 7.35 0.67 9.39
CA VAL A 316 8.58 0.07 8.85
C VAL A 316 8.87 0.61 7.46
N ALA A 317 7.88 0.62 6.57
CA ALA A 317 8.03 1.18 5.23
C ALA A 317 8.46 2.67 5.27
N ARG A 318 7.93 3.46 6.22
CA ARG A 318 8.26 4.89 6.40
C ARG A 318 9.75 5.14 6.65
N LEU A 319 10.46 4.22 7.30
CA LEU A 319 11.90 4.35 7.58
C LEU A 319 12.75 4.55 6.32
N PHE A 320 12.25 4.10 5.18
CA PHE A 320 12.99 4.06 3.92
C PHE A 320 12.56 5.12 2.90
N ASP A 321 11.68 6.07 3.29
CA ASP A 321 11.09 7.11 2.43
C ASP A 321 10.67 6.54 1.06
N PRO A 322 9.62 5.68 1.04
CA PRO A 322 9.28 4.90 -0.14
C PRO A 322 8.62 5.74 -1.22
N PHE A 323 8.70 5.27 -2.46
CA PHE A 323 7.95 5.85 -3.56
C PHE A 323 6.47 5.52 -3.45
N LEU A 324 6.17 4.24 -3.16
CA LEU A 324 4.82 3.71 -2.98
C LEU A 324 4.77 2.78 -1.77
N VAL A 325 3.63 2.75 -1.11
CA VAL A 325 3.26 1.69 -0.16
C VAL A 325 1.79 1.36 -0.42
N ASN A 326 1.43 0.08 -0.48
CA ASN A 326 0.03 -0.31 -0.41
C ASN A 326 -0.20 -1.41 0.62
N SER A 327 -1.36 -1.34 1.25
CA SER A 327 -1.95 -2.54 1.88
C SER A 327 -2.58 -3.40 0.80
N VAL A 328 -2.52 -4.72 0.94
CA VAL A 328 -3.19 -5.68 0.08
C VAL A 328 -4.41 -6.25 0.83
N VAL A 329 -5.58 -5.61 0.66
CA VAL A 329 -6.75 -5.90 1.49
C VAL A 329 -7.65 -6.91 0.81
N GLY A 330 -7.94 -8.03 1.49
CA GLY A 330 -8.78 -9.12 0.98
C GLY A 330 -8.03 -10.23 0.25
N PHE A 331 -6.69 -10.14 0.18
CA PHE A 331 -5.84 -11.10 -0.54
C PHE A 331 -5.60 -12.42 0.19
N ILE A 332 -5.51 -12.42 1.53
CA ILE A 332 -5.12 -13.63 2.27
C ILE A 332 -6.29 -14.62 2.36
N GLY A 333 -7.47 -14.16 2.80
CA GLY A 333 -8.64 -15.02 2.93
C GLY A 333 -9.65 -14.58 3.98
N PRO A 334 -10.82 -15.26 4.03
CA PRO A 334 -11.91 -14.97 4.97
C PRO A 334 -11.54 -15.21 6.44
N GLU A 335 -10.48 -15.95 6.71
CA GLU A 335 -9.96 -16.19 8.07
C GLU A 335 -9.52 -14.89 8.73
N TYR A 336 -9.09 -13.90 7.93
CA TYR A 336 -8.58 -12.60 8.38
C TYR A 336 -9.61 -11.48 8.19
N LEU A 337 -10.27 -11.46 7.03
CA LEU A 337 -11.36 -10.54 6.67
C LEU A 337 -12.48 -11.30 5.95
N ALA A 338 -13.58 -11.60 6.66
CA ALA A 338 -14.56 -12.60 6.21
C ALA A 338 -15.39 -12.21 4.99
N ASP A 339 -15.65 -10.92 4.81
CA ASP A 339 -16.65 -10.40 3.90
C ASP A 339 -16.32 -8.98 3.41
N SER A 340 -17.11 -8.49 2.46
CA SER A 340 -16.95 -7.15 1.89
C SER A 340 -17.04 -6.01 2.91
N VAL A 341 -17.77 -6.18 4.02
CA VAL A 341 -17.87 -5.16 5.07
C VAL A 341 -16.54 -5.04 5.81
N GLN A 342 -15.93 -6.17 6.16
CA GLN A 342 -14.63 -6.22 6.83
C GLN A 342 -13.50 -5.75 5.91
N ILE A 343 -13.53 -6.15 4.64
CA ILE A 343 -12.58 -5.69 3.60
C ILE A 343 -12.68 -4.17 3.42
N ALA A 344 -13.89 -3.63 3.24
CA ALA A 344 -14.05 -2.19 3.06
C ALA A 344 -13.60 -1.39 4.30
N ARG A 345 -13.91 -1.90 5.49
CA ARG A 345 -13.45 -1.29 6.74
C ARG A 345 -11.92 -1.29 6.84
N ALA A 346 -11.28 -2.43 6.60
CA ALA A 346 -9.83 -2.56 6.66
C ALA A 346 -9.12 -1.66 5.63
N GLY A 347 -9.60 -1.63 4.38
CA GLY A 347 -9.05 -0.76 3.34
C GLY A 347 -9.07 0.73 3.70
N LEU A 348 -10.17 1.19 4.30
CA LEU A 348 -10.26 2.58 4.78
C LEU A 348 -9.36 2.87 5.98
N GLU A 349 -9.25 1.92 6.92
CA GLU A 349 -8.36 2.05 8.08
C GLU A 349 -6.88 2.09 7.65
N ASP A 350 -6.45 1.15 6.81
CA ASP A 350 -5.07 1.01 6.34
C ASP A 350 -4.64 2.25 5.55
N HIS A 351 -5.52 2.73 4.67
CA HIS A 351 -5.29 3.96 3.92
C HIS A 351 -5.16 5.17 4.85
N PHE A 352 -6.11 5.36 5.77
CA PHE A 352 -6.08 6.49 6.71
C PHE A 352 -4.84 6.47 7.60
N VAL A 353 -4.50 5.31 8.18
CA VAL A 353 -3.36 5.17 9.10
C VAL A 353 -2.05 5.55 8.42
N GLY A 354 -1.79 5.02 7.22
CA GLY A 354 -0.55 5.34 6.53
C GLY A 354 -0.50 6.78 6.01
N LYS A 355 -1.64 7.33 5.55
CA LYS A 355 -1.74 8.77 5.22
C LYS A 355 -1.46 9.65 6.43
N LEU A 356 -2.04 9.32 7.59
CA LEU A 356 -1.81 10.05 8.83
C LEU A 356 -0.32 10.06 9.21
N MET A 357 0.38 8.94 9.01
CA MET A 357 1.82 8.79 9.25
C MET A 357 2.74 9.39 8.17
N GLY A 358 2.19 9.97 7.09
CA GLY A 358 2.99 10.64 6.07
C GLY A 358 3.39 9.80 4.86
N LEU A 359 2.78 8.64 4.64
CA LEU A 359 3.12 7.71 3.55
C LEU A 359 2.33 7.98 2.25
N PRO A 360 2.90 7.65 1.08
CA PRO A 360 2.21 7.66 -0.22
C PRO A 360 1.28 6.44 -0.37
N MET A 361 0.27 6.32 0.51
CA MET A 361 -0.54 5.10 0.62
C MET A 361 -1.47 4.88 -0.58
N GLY A 362 -1.29 3.73 -1.22
CA GLY A 362 -2.26 3.07 -2.08
C GLY A 362 -2.92 1.89 -1.38
N VAL A 363 -3.81 1.20 -2.09
CA VAL A 363 -4.49 -0.01 -1.62
C VAL A 363 -4.71 -0.95 -2.82
N ASP A 364 -4.35 -2.22 -2.68
CA ASP A 364 -4.90 -3.26 -3.54
C ASP A 364 -6.34 -3.54 -3.12
N VAL A 365 -7.29 -3.21 -3.99
CA VAL A 365 -8.72 -3.40 -3.74
C VAL A 365 -9.08 -4.75 -4.30
N CYS A 366 -9.10 -5.76 -3.43
CA CYS A 366 -9.17 -7.13 -3.90
C CYS A 366 -9.95 -8.08 -3.00
N TYR A 367 -10.23 -9.26 -3.53
CA TYR A 367 -10.79 -10.38 -2.79
C TYR A 367 -10.31 -11.71 -3.37
N THR A 368 -10.43 -12.77 -2.57
CA THR A 368 -10.26 -14.15 -3.05
C THR A 368 -11.60 -14.84 -3.21
N ASN A 369 -11.68 -15.82 -4.11
CA ASN A 369 -12.92 -16.51 -4.48
C ASN A 369 -13.67 -17.24 -3.34
N HIS A 370 -13.05 -17.39 -2.17
CA HIS A 370 -13.66 -18.04 -0.99
C HIS A 370 -14.05 -17.04 0.11
N THR A 371 -13.84 -15.74 -0.11
CA THR A 371 -14.32 -14.66 0.76
C THR A 371 -15.76 -14.28 0.43
N GLY A 372 -16.52 -13.77 1.41
CA GLY A 372 -17.86 -13.21 1.20
C GLY A 372 -17.83 -11.84 0.49
N ALA A 373 -17.20 -11.78 -0.69
CA ALA A 373 -17.03 -10.58 -1.51
C ALA A 373 -17.07 -10.95 -3.01
N ASP A 374 -17.26 -9.94 -3.85
CA ASP A 374 -17.35 -10.04 -5.31
C ASP A 374 -16.81 -8.77 -5.98
N GLN A 375 -16.79 -8.71 -7.31
CA GLN A 375 -16.31 -7.52 -8.02
C GLN A 375 -17.09 -6.24 -7.70
N ASN A 376 -18.40 -6.34 -7.43
CA ASN A 376 -19.19 -5.17 -7.00
C ASN A 376 -18.70 -4.63 -5.65
N SER A 377 -18.21 -5.51 -4.78
CA SER A 377 -17.57 -5.13 -3.52
C SER A 377 -16.26 -4.37 -3.75
N ASN A 378 -15.46 -4.77 -4.74
CA ASN A 378 -14.28 -4.02 -5.18
C ASN A 378 -14.66 -2.64 -5.72
N ASP A 379 -15.69 -2.53 -6.57
CA ASP A 379 -16.15 -1.25 -7.12
C ASP A 379 -16.56 -0.27 -6.01
N ASN A 380 -17.27 -0.77 -4.99
CA ASN A 380 -17.65 0.02 -3.82
C ASN A 380 -16.40 0.56 -3.10
N LEU A 381 -15.44 -0.31 -2.79
CA LEU A 381 -14.23 0.09 -2.06
C LEU A 381 -13.34 1.01 -2.90
N LEU A 382 -13.20 0.77 -4.20
CA LEU A 382 -12.47 1.64 -5.13
C LEU A 382 -13.05 3.06 -5.12
N MET A 383 -14.38 3.20 -5.20
CA MET A 383 -15.04 4.51 -5.14
C MET A 383 -14.79 5.23 -3.81
N LEU A 384 -14.88 4.51 -2.68
CA LEU A 384 -14.63 5.06 -1.35
C LEU A 384 -13.18 5.53 -1.21
N LEU A 385 -12.21 4.72 -1.63
CA LEU A 385 -10.78 5.04 -1.55
C LEU A 385 -10.37 6.18 -2.49
N ALA A 386 -10.90 6.20 -3.71
CA ALA A 386 -10.65 7.29 -4.66
C ALA A 386 -11.17 8.63 -4.11
N ALA A 387 -12.39 8.63 -3.55
CA ALA A 387 -12.95 9.81 -2.88
C ALA A 387 -12.14 10.20 -1.61
N ALA A 388 -11.60 9.22 -0.89
CA ALA A 388 -10.73 9.42 0.26
C ALA A 388 -9.31 9.87 -0.12
N GLY A 389 -8.99 10.03 -1.40
CA GLY A 389 -7.68 10.48 -1.84
C GLY A 389 -6.56 9.45 -1.80
N CYS A 390 -6.91 8.18 -2.04
CA CYS A 390 -5.96 7.11 -2.27
C CYS A 390 -4.91 7.51 -3.31
N THR A 391 -3.65 7.20 -3.03
CA THR A 391 -2.52 7.61 -3.88
C THR A 391 -2.53 6.84 -5.19
N PHE A 392 -2.76 5.52 -5.11
CA PHE A 392 -2.86 4.64 -6.25
C PHE A 392 -3.62 3.35 -5.90
N VAL A 393 -4.08 2.67 -6.93
CA VAL A 393 -4.69 1.33 -6.86
C VAL A 393 -4.12 0.45 -7.98
N MET A 394 -4.58 -0.80 -8.05
CA MET A 394 -4.12 -1.76 -9.04
C MET A 394 -4.96 -1.69 -10.31
N GLY A 395 -4.36 -2.08 -11.42
CA GLY A 395 -5.03 -2.33 -12.68
C GLY A 395 -4.60 -3.70 -13.18
N VAL A 396 -5.55 -4.62 -13.25
CA VAL A 396 -5.36 -5.98 -13.77
C VAL A 396 -6.28 -6.17 -14.99
N PRO A 397 -5.87 -6.92 -16.03
CA PRO A 397 -6.76 -7.20 -17.16
C PRO A 397 -8.06 -7.84 -16.68
N ALA A 398 -9.20 -7.19 -16.97
CA ALA A 398 -10.53 -7.58 -16.51
C ALA A 398 -10.69 -7.76 -14.98
N GLY A 399 -9.73 -7.28 -14.17
CA GLY A 399 -9.71 -7.49 -12.72
C GLY A 399 -9.33 -8.91 -12.28
N ASP A 400 -8.96 -9.81 -13.21
CA ASP A 400 -8.67 -11.21 -12.91
C ASP A 400 -7.18 -11.50 -12.99
N ASP A 401 -6.53 -11.72 -11.84
CA ASP A 401 -5.13 -12.13 -11.82
C ASP A 401 -5.03 -13.65 -11.95
N VAL A 402 -4.83 -14.10 -13.19
CA VAL A 402 -4.76 -15.52 -13.55
C VAL A 402 -3.55 -16.27 -12.97
N MET A 403 -2.58 -15.56 -12.38
CA MET A 403 -1.39 -16.18 -11.77
C MET A 403 -1.55 -16.28 -10.25
N LEU A 404 -1.97 -15.18 -9.61
CA LEU A 404 -2.18 -15.13 -8.16
C LEU A 404 -3.55 -15.69 -7.72
N ASN A 405 -4.47 -15.93 -8.66
CA ASN A 405 -5.79 -16.50 -8.42
C ASN A 405 -6.67 -15.67 -7.47
N TYR A 406 -6.66 -14.35 -7.64
CA TYR A 406 -7.49 -13.40 -6.91
C TYR A 406 -8.05 -12.33 -7.85
N GLN A 407 -9.05 -11.58 -7.39
CA GLN A 407 -9.69 -10.53 -8.16
C GLN A 407 -9.34 -9.16 -7.59
N SER A 408 -8.88 -8.27 -8.45
CA SER A 408 -8.48 -6.89 -8.17
C SER A 408 -9.34 -5.92 -8.99
N THR A 409 -9.07 -4.61 -8.89
CA THR A 409 -9.61 -3.60 -9.80
C THR A 409 -9.06 -3.76 -11.23
N SER A 410 -9.93 -3.54 -12.21
CA SER A 410 -9.60 -3.60 -13.63
C SER A 410 -9.11 -2.25 -14.18
N TYR A 411 -8.46 -2.26 -15.36
CA TYR A 411 -8.13 -1.02 -16.07
C TYR A 411 -9.38 -0.14 -16.36
N HIS A 412 -10.50 -0.78 -16.68
CA HIS A 412 -11.76 -0.09 -16.98
C HIS A 412 -12.35 0.56 -15.74
N ASP A 413 -12.29 -0.14 -14.60
CA ASP A 413 -12.85 0.32 -13.33
C ASP A 413 -12.16 1.62 -12.94
N VAL A 414 -10.83 1.64 -12.93
CA VAL A 414 -10.06 2.81 -12.51
C VAL A 414 -10.18 3.97 -13.50
N ALA A 415 -10.19 3.69 -14.81
CA ALA A 415 -10.47 4.71 -15.82
C ALA A 415 -11.88 5.32 -15.66
N GLY A 416 -12.88 4.49 -15.32
CA GLY A 416 -14.24 4.91 -15.02
C GLY A 416 -14.30 5.79 -13.78
N VAL A 417 -13.67 5.37 -12.68
CA VAL A 417 -13.63 6.14 -11.42
C VAL A 417 -12.91 7.47 -11.58
N ARG A 418 -11.79 7.52 -12.31
CA ARG A 418 -11.11 8.78 -12.66
C ARG A 418 -12.08 9.75 -13.34
N ARG A 419 -12.83 9.30 -14.33
CA ARG A 419 -13.82 10.13 -15.04
C ARG A 419 -14.96 10.58 -14.14
N LEU A 420 -15.52 9.68 -13.33
CA LEU A 420 -16.65 9.97 -12.44
C LEU A 420 -16.30 11.01 -11.36
N LEU A 421 -15.08 10.95 -10.83
CA LEU A 421 -14.62 11.83 -9.75
C LEU A 421 -13.80 13.04 -10.23
N GLY A 422 -13.58 13.18 -11.54
CA GLY A 422 -12.75 14.26 -12.09
C GLY A 422 -11.27 14.15 -11.70
N LEU A 423 -10.77 12.93 -11.52
CA LEU A 423 -9.36 12.63 -11.23
C LEU A 423 -8.63 12.28 -12.53
N GLY A 424 -7.30 12.39 -12.52
CA GLY A 424 -6.45 12.02 -13.65
C GLY A 424 -5.26 11.13 -13.25
N PRO A 425 -4.51 10.62 -14.23
CA PRO A 425 -3.16 10.11 -13.99
C PRO A 425 -2.20 11.23 -13.58
N ALA A 426 -1.00 10.87 -13.13
CA ALA A 426 0.06 11.82 -12.83
C ALA A 426 0.32 12.77 -14.02
N PRO A 427 0.58 14.08 -13.81
CA PRO A 427 0.58 15.05 -14.91
C PRO A 427 1.57 14.79 -16.05
N ALA A 428 2.74 14.22 -15.75
CA ALA A 428 3.70 13.82 -16.79
C ALA A 428 3.14 12.71 -17.67
N PHE A 429 2.54 11.70 -17.05
CA PHE A 429 1.87 10.60 -17.72
C PHE A 429 0.65 11.06 -18.51
N ALA A 430 -0.17 11.95 -17.95
CA ALA A 430 -1.31 12.55 -18.66
C ALA A 430 -0.88 13.19 -19.99
N ARG A 431 0.20 14.00 -19.98
CA ARG A 431 0.72 14.64 -21.19
C ARG A 431 1.24 13.63 -22.22
N TRP A 432 1.95 12.61 -21.76
CA TRP A 432 2.39 11.52 -22.63
C TRP A 432 1.20 10.78 -23.24
N TYR A 433 0.21 10.43 -22.41
CA TYR A 433 -0.98 9.71 -22.84
C TYR A 433 -1.80 10.51 -23.84
N ASP A 434 -2.01 11.81 -23.64
CA ASP A 434 -2.74 12.65 -24.60
C ASP A 434 -2.05 12.73 -25.98
N GLN A 435 -0.72 12.68 -26.01
CA GLN A 435 0.07 12.66 -27.26
C GLN A 435 0.05 11.27 -27.91
N ALA A 436 0.19 10.22 -27.11
CA ALA A 436 0.26 8.84 -27.56
C ALA A 436 -1.11 8.27 -27.96
N ALA A 437 -2.18 8.63 -27.24
CA ALA A 437 -3.53 8.10 -27.44
C ALA A 437 -4.10 8.40 -28.83
N ALA A 438 -3.70 9.52 -29.45
CA ALA A 438 -4.09 9.86 -30.82
C ALA A 438 -3.48 8.91 -31.88
N GLN A 439 -2.45 8.16 -31.50
CA GLN A 439 -1.67 7.28 -32.37
C GLN A 439 -1.69 5.84 -31.86
N TRP A 440 -2.48 5.54 -30.81
CA TRP A 440 -2.45 4.25 -30.16
C TRP A 440 -3.04 3.18 -31.08
N PRO A 441 -2.29 2.11 -31.38
CA PRO A 441 -2.78 1.01 -32.21
C PRO A 441 -3.99 0.33 -31.57
N THR A 442 -4.97 -0.05 -32.40
CA THR A 442 -6.21 -0.70 -31.94
C THR A 442 -6.13 -2.23 -31.98
N THR A 443 -5.10 -2.75 -32.65
CA THR A 443 -4.82 -4.20 -32.71
C THR A 443 -3.35 -4.49 -32.45
N VAL A 444 -3.04 -5.72 -32.02
CA VAL A 444 -1.66 -6.19 -31.85
C VAL A 444 -0.88 -6.14 -33.17
N ALA A 445 -1.53 -6.38 -34.31
CA ALA A 445 -0.91 -6.29 -35.63
C ALA A 445 -0.50 -4.85 -35.96
N GLU A 446 -1.41 -3.89 -35.75
CA GLU A 446 -1.09 -2.46 -35.94
C GLU A 446 0.04 -2.01 -35.00
N PHE A 447 0.07 -2.51 -33.76
CA PHE A 447 1.15 -2.20 -32.83
C PHE A 447 2.48 -2.80 -33.28
N ALA A 448 2.46 -4.06 -33.70
CA ALA A 448 3.63 -4.75 -34.23
C ALA A 448 4.22 -4.02 -35.45
N ASP A 449 3.37 -3.53 -36.35
CA ASP A 449 3.79 -2.76 -37.52
C ASP A 449 4.32 -1.37 -37.12
N ALA A 450 3.69 -0.70 -36.16
CA ALA A 450 4.09 0.63 -35.69
C ALA A 450 5.47 0.65 -35.02
N VAL A 451 5.90 -0.48 -34.45
CA VAL A 451 7.19 -0.63 -33.77
C VAL A 451 8.18 -1.48 -34.58
N ASP A 452 7.87 -1.73 -35.86
CA ASP A 452 8.76 -2.47 -36.75
C ASP A 452 10.11 -1.75 -36.90
N GLY A 453 11.20 -2.51 -36.78
CA GLY A 453 12.57 -1.96 -36.74
C GLY A 453 13.04 -1.41 -35.38
N SER A 454 12.19 -1.43 -34.34
CA SER A 454 12.60 -1.11 -32.95
C SER A 454 12.96 -2.38 -32.17
N SER A 455 13.62 -2.21 -31.01
CA SER A 455 13.89 -3.33 -30.10
C SER A 455 12.62 -3.93 -29.46
N LEU A 456 11.53 -3.16 -29.43
CA LEU A 456 10.23 -3.60 -28.90
C LEU A 456 9.57 -4.66 -29.77
N ARG A 457 9.88 -4.72 -31.08
CA ARG A 457 9.27 -5.67 -32.01
C ARG A 457 9.44 -7.14 -31.60
N ALA A 458 10.61 -7.48 -31.05
CA ALA A 458 10.94 -8.83 -30.59
C ALA A 458 10.13 -9.26 -29.36
N LEU A 459 9.57 -8.29 -28.62
CA LEU A 459 8.78 -8.52 -27.41
C LEU A 459 7.28 -8.67 -27.71
N ILE A 460 6.85 -8.54 -28.98
CA ILE A 460 5.45 -8.65 -29.40
C ILE A 460 5.24 -9.94 -30.22
N PRO A 461 4.23 -10.76 -29.91
CA PRO A 461 3.89 -11.95 -30.70
C PRO A 461 3.65 -11.64 -32.18
N GLY A 462 4.04 -12.56 -33.07
CA GLY A 462 3.97 -12.36 -34.52
C GLY A 462 5.12 -11.56 -35.10
N GLY A 463 6.16 -11.27 -34.31
CA GLY A 463 7.48 -10.79 -34.76
C GLY A 463 8.22 -11.81 -35.56
N VAL A 464 8.30 -11.59 -36.87
CA VAL A 464 9.34 -12.23 -37.67
C VAL A 464 10.62 -11.45 -37.36
N GLY A 465 11.52 -12.08 -36.59
CA GLY A 465 12.89 -11.61 -36.46
C GLY A 465 13.72 -11.88 -37.72
#